data_AF-A0A7L2BCF8-F1
#
_entry.id   AF-A0A7L2BCF8-F1
#
_cell.length_a   1.000
_cell.length_b   1.000
_cell.length_c   1.000
_cell.angle_alpha   90.00
_cell.angle_beta   90.00
_cell.angle_gamma   90.00
#
_symmetry.space_group_name_H-M   'P 1'
#
loop_
_entity.id
_entity.type
_entity.pdbx_description
1 polymer ?
#
loop_
_entity_poly.entity_id
_entity_poly.type
_entity_poly.pdbx_seq_one_letter_code
_entity_poly.pdbx_strand_id
1 'polypeptide(L)'
;QERGRWRVPGERWRGGPCQVCQCLPGGAVRCVPYCPLRDSGCPQGQVLREGDGGSCCTCGPAGDNATATPPGMMTALSPRVEAEAPGSLG
;
A
#
# COMPACT_ATOMS: atom_id res chain seq x y z
N GLN A 1 -22.01 4.32 -27.35
CA GLN A 1 -22.56 4.43 -25.99
C GLN A 1 -22.95 3.02 -25.53
N GLU A 2 -22.07 2.29 -24.87
CA GLU A 2 -22.30 0.87 -24.51
C GLU A 2 -22.96 0.75 -23.13
N ARG A 3 -24.18 1.31 -23.00
CA ARG A 3 -25.03 1.11 -21.82
C ARG A 3 -25.81 -0.18 -21.99
N GLY A 4 -25.58 -1.17 -21.13
CA GLY A 4 -26.55 -2.25 -20.90
C GLY A 4 -26.12 -3.68 -21.27
N ARG A 5 -24.83 -4.04 -21.20
CA ARG A 5 -24.46 -5.47 -21.17
C ARG A 5 -24.63 -5.99 -19.75
N TRP A 6 -25.60 -6.88 -19.56
CA TRP A 6 -25.73 -7.66 -18.32
C TRP A 6 -24.47 -8.51 -18.13
N ARG A 7 -23.87 -8.42 -16.94
CA ARG A 7 -22.66 -9.17 -16.57
C ARG A 7 -23.06 -10.51 -16.00
N VAL A 8 -22.41 -11.58 -16.44
CA VAL A 8 -22.66 -12.91 -15.86
C VAL A 8 -21.89 -13.08 -14.54
N PRO A 9 -22.41 -13.82 -13.55
CA PRO A 9 -21.64 -14.15 -12.35
C PRO A 9 -20.31 -14.82 -12.72
N GLY A 10 -19.22 -14.35 -12.11
CA GLY A 10 -17.85 -14.77 -12.41
C GLY A 10 -17.13 -13.93 -13.48
N GLU A 11 -17.87 -13.15 -14.29
CA GLU A 11 -17.28 -12.27 -15.30
C GLU A 11 -16.39 -11.20 -14.65
N ARG A 12 -15.23 -10.92 -15.26
CA ARG A 12 -14.29 -9.87 -14.84
C ARG A 12 -14.16 -8.83 -15.95
N TRP A 13 -14.16 -7.55 -15.59
CA TRP A 13 -14.02 -6.43 -16.54
C TRP A 13 -13.22 -5.27 -15.95
N ARG A 14 -12.72 -4.38 -16.82
CA ARG A 14 -12.16 -3.10 -16.38
C ARG A 14 -13.31 -2.16 -16.01
N GLY A 15 -13.46 -1.87 -14.72
CA GLY A 15 -14.43 -0.89 -14.22
C GLY A 15 -13.90 0.54 -14.21
N GLY A 16 -12.65 0.74 -14.61
CA GLY A 16 -11.97 2.03 -14.66
C GLY A 16 -10.52 1.85 -15.13
N PRO A 17 -9.71 2.92 -15.12
CA PRO A 17 -8.32 2.84 -15.54
C PRO A 17 -7.52 1.86 -14.67
N CYS A 18 -7.84 1.82 -13.37
CA CYS A 18 -7.03 1.17 -12.33
C CYS A 18 -7.77 0.17 -11.46
N GLN A 19 -8.86 -0.37 -11.98
CA GLN A 19 -9.66 -1.34 -11.26
C GLN A 19 -10.18 -2.42 -12.19
N VAL A 20 -10.14 -3.64 -11.68
CA VAL A 20 -10.84 -4.77 -12.26
C VAL A 20 -12.00 -5.11 -11.36
N CYS A 21 -13.19 -5.14 -11.94
CA CYS A 21 -14.42 -5.51 -11.27
C CYS A 21 -14.79 -6.94 -11.64
N GLN A 22 -15.40 -7.63 -10.69
CA GLN A 22 -15.94 -8.97 -10.86
C GLN A 22 -17.41 -8.98 -10.43
N CYS A 23 -18.26 -9.62 -11.24
CA CYS A 23 -19.64 -9.89 -10.87
C CYS A 23 -19.63 -11.11 -9.97
N LEU A 24 -20.12 -10.96 -8.74
CA LEU A 24 -20.25 -12.04 -7.78
C LEU A 24 -21.58 -12.77 -7.98
N PRO A 25 -21.68 -14.03 -7.55
CA PRO A 25 -22.96 -14.71 -7.42
C PRO A 25 -23.90 -13.87 -6.54
N GLY A 26 -25.12 -13.64 -7.00
CA GLY A 26 -26.08 -12.75 -6.31
C GLY A 26 -26.11 -11.31 -6.84
N GLY A 27 -25.36 -10.99 -7.90
CA GLY A 27 -25.46 -9.71 -8.61
C GLY A 27 -24.68 -8.55 -7.98
N ALA A 28 -23.97 -8.80 -6.88
CA ALA A 28 -23.03 -7.85 -6.30
C ALA A 28 -21.82 -7.66 -7.21
N VAL A 29 -21.26 -6.45 -7.25
CA VAL A 29 -20.05 -6.14 -8.00
C VAL A 29 -18.91 -5.84 -7.04
N ARG A 30 -17.79 -6.54 -7.19
CA ARG A 30 -16.57 -6.30 -6.41
C ARG A 30 -15.47 -5.75 -7.31
N CYS A 31 -15.02 -4.54 -7.04
CA CYS A 31 -13.89 -3.93 -7.74
C CYS A 31 -12.64 -3.97 -6.86
N VAL A 32 -11.50 -4.35 -7.44
CA VAL A 32 -10.20 -4.36 -6.78
C VAL A 32 -9.20 -3.54 -7.59
N PRO A 33 -8.25 -2.86 -6.91
CA PRO A 33 -7.17 -2.16 -7.60
C PRO A 33 -6.40 -3.13 -8.49
N TYR A 34 -6.19 -2.73 -9.74
CA TYR A 34 -5.46 -3.50 -10.73
C TYR A 34 -4.27 -2.71 -11.23
N CYS A 35 -3.10 -3.33 -11.14
CA CYS A 35 -1.85 -2.80 -11.60
C CYS A 35 -1.22 -3.79 -12.60
N PRO A 36 -1.09 -3.44 -13.89
CA PRO A 36 -0.50 -4.35 -14.87
C PRO A 36 0.97 -4.69 -14.57
N LEU A 37 1.69 -3.79 -13.89
CA LEU A 37 3.09 -3.98 -13.50
C LEU A 37 3.26 -4.94 -12.31
N ARG A 38 2.19 -5.35 -11.61
CA ARG A 38 2.29 -6.35 -10.53
C ARG A 38 2.62 -7.74 -11.07
N ASP A 39 2.02 -8.11 -12.19
CA ASP A 39 2.23 -9.43 -12.80
C ASP A 39 3.53 -9.47 -13.62
N SER A 40 3.85 -8.40 -14.36
CA SER A 40 5.09 -8.33 -15.14
C SER A 40 6.33 -7.98 -14.31
N GLY A 41 6.13 -7.47 -13.09
CA GLY A 41 7.20 -6.92 -12.27
C GLY A 41 7.75 -5.59 -12.80
N CYS A 42 8.62 -4.98 -12.00
CA CYS A 42 9.41 -3.82 -12.40
C CYS A 42 10.80 -4.26 -12.86
N PRO A 43 11.43 -3.51 -13.80
CA PRO A 43 12.80 -3.77 -14.21
C PRO A 43 13.79 -3.61 -13.04
N GLN A 44 15.00 -4.14 -13.21
CA GLN A 44 15.99 -4.27 -12.13
C GLN A 44 16.29 -2.93 -11.44
N GLY A 45 16.22 -2.92 -10.10
CA GLY A 45 16.44 -1.71 -9.29
C GLY A 45 15.24 -0.76 -9.18
N GLN A 46 14.08 -1.13 -9.73
CA GLN A 46 12.85 -0.36 -9.61
C GLN A 46 11.84 -1.08 -8.71
N VAL A 47 11.06 -0.29 -7.97
CA VAL A 47 9.96 -0.77 -7.13
C VAL A 47 8.65 -0.25 -7.66
N LEU A 48 7.62 -1.06 -7.47
CA LEU A 48 6.27 -0.69 -7.83
C LEU A 48 5.74 0.35 -6.84
N ARG A 49 5.31 1.50 -7.34
CA ARG A 49 4.62 2.54 -6.56
C ARG A 49 3.18 2.70 -7.04
N GLU A 50 2.34 3.22 -6.15
CA GLU A 50 1.02 3.72 -6.53
C GLU A 50 1.20 4.83 -7.57
N GLY A 51 0.39 4.78 -8.63
CA GLY A 51 0.47 5.77 -9.69
C GLY A 51 -0.43 6.98 -9.41
N ASP A 52 -0.08 8.11 -10.02
CA ASP A 52 -0.70 9.41 -9.75
C ASP A 52 -1.81 9.68 -10.77
N GLY A 53 -3.02 9.17 -10.52
CA GLY A 53 -4.28 9.53 -11.20
C GLY A 53 -4.44 9.13 -12.69
N GLY A 54 -3.37 9.16 -13.48
CA GLY A 54 -3.31 8.76 -14.90
C GLY A 54 -2.65 7.40 -15.15
N SER A 55 -2.01 6.83 -14.13
CA SER A 55 -1.45 5.47 -14.15
C SER A 55 -1.76 4.80 -12.82
N CYS A 56 -2.06 3.49 -12.85
CA CYS A 56 -2.49 2.75 -11.67
C CYS A 56 -1.34 2.41 -10.73
N CYS A 57 -0.19 2.28 -11.35
CA CYS A 57 1.06 1.99 -10.71
C CYS A 57 2.17 2.38 -11.68
N THR A 58 3.32 2.72 -11.13
CA THR A 58 4.50 3.09 -11.90
C THR A 58 5.70 2.38 -11.29
N CYS A 59 6.67 2.06 -12.14
CA CYS A 59 7.98 1.61 -11.67
C CYS A 59 8.84 2.86 -11.47
N GLY A 60 9.23 3.10 -10.22
CA GLY A 60 10.18 4.15 -9.88
C GLY A 60 11.47 3.53 -9.36
N PRO A 61 12.58 4.27 -9.30
CA PRO A 61 13.75 3.79 -8.59
C PRO A 61 13.33 3.36 -7.18
N ALA A 62 13.94 2.27 -6.70
CA ALA A 62 13.97 1.93 -5.28
C ALA A 62 14.72 3.05 -4.56
N GLY A 63 14.12 4.24 -4.49
CA GLY A 63 14.71 5.38 -3.83
C GLY A 63 14.93 4.96 -2.40
N ASP A 64 16.21 4.95 -1.99
CA ASP A 64 16.73 4.98 -0.63
C ASP A 64 15.63 5.05 0.42
N ASN A 65 14.98 3.92 0.66
CA ASN A 65 14.12 3.72 1.81
C ASN A 65 14.63 2.49 2.57
N ALA A 66 15.95 2.30 2.51
CA ALA A 66 16.67 1.87 3.68
C ALA A 66 16.72 3.08 4.63
N THR A 67 15.86 3.04 5.65
CA THR A 67 16.33 3.40 6.98
C THR A 67 16.62 4.88 7.21
N ALA A 68 15.58 5.66 7.52
CA ALA A 68 15.70 6.68 8.56
C ALA A 68 15.36 6.06 9.94
N THR A 69 15.84 4.85 10.22
CA THR A 69 16.24 4.53 11.59
C THR A 69 17.61 5.18 11.73
N PRO A 70 17.79 6.25 12.53
CA PRO A 70 19.13 6.67 12.84
C PRO A 70 19.85 5.44 13.40
N PRO A 71 20.97 4.98 12.81
CA PRO A 71 21.77 3.97 13.46
C PRO A 71 22.09 4.54 14.84
N GLY A 72 21.87 3.73 15.87
CA GLY A 72 22.32 4.01 17.21
C GLY A 72 23.82 4.29 17.19
N MET A 73 24.17 5.55 16.98
CA MET A 73 25.43 6.13 17.37
C MET A 73 25.27 6.49 18.84
N MET A 74 25.46 5.44 19.65
CA MET A 74 26.22 5.48 20.89
C MET A 74 26.65 6.89 21.31
N THR A 75 25.88 7.53 22.18
CA THR A 75 26.48 8.40 23.18
C THR A 75 25.92 7.99 24.53
N ALA A 76 26.63 7.08 25.18
CA ALA A 76 26.60 7.00 26.63
C ALA A 76 26.95 8.40 27.16
N LEU A 77 26.16 8.91 28.12
CA LEU A 77 26.60 9.65 29.30
C LEU A 77 25.37 10.03 30.16
N SER A 78 25.12 9.15 31.12
CA SER A 78 24.60 9.40 32.47
C SER A 78 23.10 9.59 32.74
N PRO A 79 22.58 8.94 33.81
CA PRO A 79 21.18 8.94 34.19
C PRO A 79 20.82 10.22 34.95
N ARG A 80 19.72 10.88 34.58
CA ARG A 80 19.05 11.82 35.48
C ARG A 80 17.78 11.18 35.98
N VAL A 81 17.92 10.59 37.17
CA VAL A 81 16.85 10.33 38.12
C VAL A 81 16.01 11.61 38.30
N GLU A 82 14.69 11.48 38.22
CA GLU A 82 13.72 12.19 39.04
C GLU A 82 12.33 11.60 38.73
N ALA A 83 12.05 10.44 39.34
CA ALA A 83 10.69 10.00 39.62
C ALA A 83 10.52 10.14 41.13
N GLU A 84 9.98 11.30 41.53
CA GLU A 84 9.52 11.55 42.89
C GLU A 84 8.42 10.54 43.23
N ALA A 85 8.57 9.93 44.41
CA ALA A 85 7.92 8.71 44.84
C ALA A 85 6.39 8.83 45.08
N PRO A 86 5.61 7.75 44.89
CA PRO A 86 4.36 7.59 45.62
C PRO A 86 4.68 7.21 47.08
N GLY A 87 4.28 8.09 48.01
CA GLY A 87 4.40 7.86 49.44
C GLY A 87 3.71 6.58 49.90
N SER A 88 4.40 5.83 50.75
CA SER A 88 3.84 4.81 51.63
C SER A 88 4.42 5.04 53.01
N LEU A 89 3.58 5.12 54.04
CA LEU A 89 3.75 4.46 55.34
C LEU A 89 2.65 4.88 56.32
N GLY A 90 1.96 3.88 56.84
CA GLY A 90 1.05 3.88 57.97
C GLY A 90 0.81 2.43 58.37
#